data_AF-A0A2V9LHW7-F1
#
_entry.id   AF-A0A2V9LHW7-F1
#
_cell.length_a   1.000
_cell.length_b   1.000
_cell.length_c   1.000
_cell.angle_alpha   90.00
_cell.angle_beta   90.00
_cell.angle_gamma   90.00
#
_symmetry.space_group_name_H-M   'P 1'
#
loop_
_entity.id
_entity.type
_entity.pdbx_description
1 polymer ?
#
loop_
_entity_poly.entity_id
_entity_poly.type
_entity_poly.pdbx_seq_one_letter_code
_entity_poly.pdbx_strand_id
1 'polypeptide(L)'
;MNEVAALAASPAGEDVLLPALEGVVRETFGARSTIAAIRRMTAKDQTSHACHVVTVRLGTREELTLFFKDYSSYKGRRPGMKERSERELRVYRDLLSGTDLGTARYYGSLWDQPQGFFGVLLELVPGTPVRYCEFPYWLSAAGWLGRMQGYFARHSTLLEKCDFLLRHDEHFFHSVAEKAARSVFERSPELARRLAPVLSE
;
A
#
# COMPACT_ATOMS: atom_id res chain seq x y z
N MET A 1 37.33 4.76 -7.40
CA MET A 1 37.60 4.50 -5.97
C MET A 1 36.32 4.86 -5.22
N ASN A 2 35.42 3.87 -5.12
CA ASN A 2 34.98 3.28 -3.85
C ASN A 2 34.03 4.16 -3.05
N GLU A 3 32.73 3.86 -3.13
CA GLU A 3 32.00 3.32 -1.99
C GLU A 3 30.65 2.76 -2.49
N VAL A 4 30.65 1.47 -2.80
CA VAL A 4 29.41 0.69 -2.83
C VAL A 4 29.05 0.52 -1.36
N ALA A 5 28.19 1.40 -0.85
CA ALA A 5 27.62 1.23 0.48
C ALA A 5 26.64 0.04 0.42
N ALA A 6 27.17 -1.17 0.58
CA ALA A 6 26.43 -2.34 1.01
C ALA A 6 26.05 -2.11 2.48
N LEU A 7 24.95 -1.39 2.72
CA LEU A 7 24.49 -1.08 4.06
C LEU A 7 23.36 -2.03 4.46
N ALA A 8 23.75 -2.98 5.31
CA ALA A 8 22.99 -3.73 6.30
C ALA A 8 21.57 -4.16 5.86
N ALA A 9 21.51 -5.32 5.21
CA ALA A 9 20.37 -6.20 5.39
C ALA A 9 20.15 -6.39 6.90
N SER A 10 18.93 -6.19 7.38
CA SER A 10 18.57 -6.85 8.63
C SER A 10 18.73 -8.35 8.36
N PRO A 11 19.53 -9.10 9.14
CA PRO A 11 19.70 -10.54 8.93
C PRO A 11 18.35 -11.27 8.98
N ALA A 12 17.38 -10.71 9.70
CA ALA A 12 16.01 -11.17 9.72
C ALA A 12 15.26 -10.67 8.48
N GLY A 13 15.02 -11.58 7.52
CA GLY A 13 14.12 -11.36 6.38
C GLY A 13 14.72 -11.69 5.01
N GLU A 14 16.03 -11.87 4.89
CA GLU A 14 16.67 -12.22 3.61
C GLU A 14 16.34 -13.67 3.18
N ASP A 15 16.34 -14.60 4.15
CA ASP A 15 15.94 -16.00 3.96
C ASP A 15 14.49 -16.16 3.47
N VAL A 16 13.63 -15.19 3.77
CA VAL A 16 12.23 -15.17 3.35
C VAL A 16 12.05 -14.42 2.04
N LEU A 17 12.81 -13.33 1.87
CA LEU A 17 12.70 -12.46 0.70
C LEU A 17 13.24 -13.11 -0.56
N LEU A 18 14.35 -13.87 -0.48
CA LEU A 18 14.93 -14.51 -1.65
C LEU A 18 13.93 -15.50 -2.32
N PRO A 19 13.32 -16.48 -1.62
CA PRO A 19 12.33 -17.36 -2.23
C PRO A 19 11.14 -16.63 -2.85
N ALA A 20 10.67 -15.54 -2.22
CA ALA A 20 9.60 -14.72 -2.78
C ALA A 20 10.04 -14.03 -4.09
N LEU A 21 11.25 -13.47 -4.13
CA LEU A 21 11.81 -12.85 -5.33
C LEU A 21 12.07 -13.88 -6.44
N GLU A 22 12.51 -15.09 -6.10
CA GLU A 22 12.65 -16.19 -7.07
C GLU A 22 11.32 -16.56 -7.71
N GLY A 23 10.24 -16.61 -6.92
CA GLY A 23 8.87 -16.78 -7.42
C GLY A 23 8.48 -15.69 -8.42
N VAL A 24 8.70 -14.42 -8.03
CA VAL A 24 8.43 -13.25 -8.89
C VAL A 24 9.23 -13.31 -10.19
N VAL A 25 10.52 -13.63 -10.12
CA VAL A 25 11.40 -13.74 -11.30
C VAL A 25 10.94 -14.86 -12.21
N ARG A 26 10.55 -16.00 -11.64
CA ARG A 26 10.02 -17.15 -12.40
C ARG A 26 8.76 -16.79 -13.18
N GLU A 27 7.84 -16.09 -12.53
CA GLU A 27 6.58 -15.67 -13.14
C GLU A 27 6.77 -14.57 -14.19
N THR A 28 7.72 -13.65 -13.97
CA THR A 28 7.93 -12.49 -14.85
C THR A 28 8.86 -12.80 -16.03
N PHE A 29 9.93 -13.54 -15.82
CA PHE A 29 11.00 -13.80 -16.80
C PHE A 29 11.14 -15.28 -17.17
N GLY A 30 10.27 -16.15 -16.64
CA GLY A 30 10.25 -17.58 -16.97
C GLY A 30 11.13 -18.47 -16.08
N ALA A 31 10.91 -19.78 -16.19
CA ALA A 31 11.43 -20.79 -15.27
C ALA A 31 12.96 -20.96 -15.19
N ARG A 32 13.68 -20.50 -16.20
CA ARG A 32 15.15 -20.64 -16.29
C ARG A 32 15.92 -19.41 -15.82
N SER A 33 15.22 -18.34 -15.48
CA SER A 33 15.83 -17.09 -15.05
C SER A 33 16.35 -17.20 -13.63
N THR A 34 17.61 -16.81 -13.43
CA THR A 34 18.31 -16.89 -12.13
C THR A 34 18.64 -15.51 -11.61
N ILE A 35 18.54 -15.34 -10.29
CA ILE A 35 18.95 -14.13 -9.61
C ILE A 35 20.48 -14.13 -9.47
N ALA A 36 21.13 -13.11 -10.02
CA ALA A 36 22.57 -12.91 -9.93
C ALA A 36 22.97 -11.96 -8.80
N ALA A 37 22.10 -11.02 -8.43
CA ALA A 37 22.30 -10.13 -7.29
C ALA A 37 20.99 -9.49 -6.83
N ILE A 38 20.91 -9.15 -5.55
CA ILE A 38 19.82 -8.36 -4.97
C ILE A 38 20.42 -7.13 -4.29
N ARG A 39 19.82 -5.97 -4.53
CA ARG A 39 20.13 -4.73 -3.80
C ARG A 39 18.85 -4.19 -3.19
N ARG A 40 18.86 -3.96 -1.87
CA ARG A 40 17.75 -3.33 -1.13
C ARG A 40 18.19 -1.94 -0.67
N MET A 41 17.40 -0.93 -0.97
CA MET A 41 17.61 0.44 -0.51
C MET A 41 16.37 0.93 0.21
N THR A 42 16.55 1.65 1.31
CA THR A 42 15.44 2.27 2.03
C THR A 42 14.79 3.38 1.19
N ALA A 43 13.47 3.40 1.11
CA ALA A 43 12.72 4.42 0.39
C ALA A 43 12.72 5.75 1.17
N LYS A 44 12.76 6.88 0.44
CA LYS A 44 12.88 8.23 1.01
C LYS A 44 11.64 8.68 1.78
N ASP A 45 10.45 8.29 1.33
CA ASP A 45 9.17 8.70 1.91
C ASP A 45 8.52 7.56 2.70
N GLN A 46 8.92 7.37 3.95
CA GLN A 46 8.32 6.39 4.87
C GLN A 46 7.30 7.06 5.78
N THR A 47 6.16 6.42 6.00
CA THR A 47 5.08 6.95 6.85
C THR A 47 4.84 6.09 8.08
N SER A 48 4.57 4.79 7.91
CA SER A 48 4.20 3.90 9.03
C SER A 48 4.88 2.53 9.01
N HIS A 49 5.39 2.11 7.86
CA HIS A 49 6.15 0.88 7.69
C HIS A 49 7.45 1.21 6.97
N ALA A 50 8.48 0.41 7.19
CA ALA A 50 9.68 0.46 6.40
C ALA A 50 9.33 0.11 4.94
N CYS A 51 9.76 0.97 4.04
CA CYS A 51 9.57 0.82 2.61
C CYS A 51 10.94 0.74 1.96
N HIS A 52 11.09 -0.12 0.96
CA HIS A 52 12.35 -0.35 0.29
C HIS A 52 12.16 -0.41 -1.22
N VAL A 53 13.18 0.03 -1.94
CA VAL A 53 13.37 -0.29 -3.35
C VAL A 53 14.27 -1.52 -3.42
N VAL A 54 13.79 -2.58 -4.05
CA VAL A 54 14.52 -3.83 -4.25
C VAL A 54 14.84 -3.97 -5.73
N THR A 55 16.13 -3.93 -6.07
CA THR A 55 16.61 -4.21 -7.43
C THR A 55 17.14 -5.64 -7.47
N VAL A 56 16.56 -6.46 -8.34
CA VAL A 56 16.98 -7.83 -8.64
C VAL A 56 17.66 -7.82 -10.00
N ARG A 57 18.94 -8.20 -10.04
CA ARG A 57 19.69 -8.37 -11.29
C ARG A 57 19.69 -9.84 -11.67
N LEU A 58 19.31 -10.15 -12.89
CA LEU A 58 19.28 -11.51 -13.43
C LEU A 58 20.63 -11.92 -14.03
N GLY A 59 20.84 -13.23 -14.19
CA GLY A 59 22.01 -13.78 -14.89
C GLY A 59 22.13 -13.29 -16.34
N THR A 60 21.01 -12.92 -16.96
CA THR A 60 20.89 -12.35 -18.31
C THR A 60 21.24 -10.86 -18.39
N ARG A 61 21.65 -10.22 -17.29
CA ARG A 61 21.86 -8.76 -17.11
C ARG A 61 20.59 -7.90 -17.14
N GLU A 62 19.42 -8.50 -17.26
CA GLU A 62 18.15 -7.81 -17.04
C GLU A 62 18.00 -7.42 -15.57
N GLU A 63 17.24 -6.36 -15.30
CA GLU A 63 16.95 -5.89 -13.95
C GLU A 63 15.45 -5.75 -13.72
N LEU A 64 15.00 -6.21 -12.56
CA LEU A 64 13.66 -5.99 -12.04
C LEU A 64 13.76 -5.09 -10.81
N THR A 65 13.05 -3.97 -10.81
CA THR A 65 12.99 -3.08 -9.66
C THR A 65 11.59 -3.07 -9.06
N LEU A 66 11.51 -3.36 -7.77
CA LEU A 66 10.28 -3.51 -7.01
C LEU A 66 10.22 -2.53 -5.85
N PHE A 67 9.01 -2.15 -5.47
CA PHE A 67 8.73 -1.53 -4.20
C PHE A 67 8.33 -2.60 -3.19
N PHE A 68 9.08 -2.70 -2.08
CA PHE A 68 8.81 -3.61 -0.99
C PHE A 68 8.33 -2.84 0.24
N LYS A 69 7.10 -3.13 0.68
CA LYS A 69 6.55 -2.60 1.93
C LYS A 69 6.62 -3.66 3.01
N ASP A 70 7.46 -3.43 4.01
CA ASP A 70 7.75 -4.34 5.10
C ASP A 70 6.79 -4.08 6.27
N TYR A 71 5.72 -4.86 6.35
CA TYR A 71 4.74 -4.68 7.42
C TYR A 71 5.27 -5.12 8.79
N SER A 72 6.21 -6.08 8.82
CA SER A 72 6.84 -6.60 10.04
C SER A 72 7.73 -5.58 10.76
N SER A 73 8.22 -4.58 10.04
CA SER A 73 9.02 -3.48 10.60
C SER A 73 8.28 -2.64 11.65
N TYR A 74 6.96 -2.67 11.66
CA TYR A 74 6.16 -1.92 12.62
C TYR A 74 6.13 -2.61 13.98
N LYS A 75 6.88 -2.08 14.95
CA LYS A 75 6.94 -2.58 16.34
C LYS A 75 5.82 -2.06 17.24
N GLY A 76 4.92 -1.22 16.73
CA GLY A 76 3.86 -0.61 17.55
C GLY A 76 2.69 -1.56 17.81
N ARG A 77 2.12 -1.52 19.01
CA ARG A 77 0.88 -2.22 19.38
C ARG A 77 -0.37 -1.43 19.01
N ARG A 78 -0.39 -0.73 17.86
CA ARG A 78 -1.63 -0.05 17.44
C ARG A 78 -2.68 -1.12 17.10
N PRO A 79 -3.86 -1.10 17.75
CA PRO A 79 -4.94 -2.02 17.41
C PRO A 79 -5.29 -1.92 15.92
N GLY A 80 -5.61 -3.05 15.28
CA GLY A 80 -6.06 -3.05 13.88
C GLY A 80 -4.95 -3.05 12.82
N MET A 81 -3.67 -3.06 13.20
CA MET A 81 -2.56 -2.97 12.23
C MET A 81 -2.39 -4.22 11.37
N LYS A 82 -2.66 -5.40 11.93
CA LYS A 82 -2.63 -6.66 11.18
C LYS A 82 -3.74 -6.65 10.13
N GLU A 83 -4.95 -6.34 10.54
CA GLU A 83 -6.16 -6.24 9.72
C GLU A 83 -6.00 -5.17 8.62
N ARG A 84 -5.29 -4.07 8.91
CA ARG A 84 -4.96 -3.05 7.92
C ARG A 84 -3.97 -3.56 6.88
N SER A 85 -2.93 -4.27 7.31
CA SER A 85 -1.92 -4.84 6.42
C SER A 85 -2.52 -5.95 5.53
N GLU A 86 -3.37 -6.79 6.11
CA GLU A 86 -4.14 -7.81 5.39
C GLU A 86 -5.05 -7.18 4.34
N ARG A 87 -5.81 -6.14 4.72
CA ARG A 87 -6.67 -5.43 3.77
C ARG A 87 -5.88 -4.81 2.63
N GLU A 88 -4.73 -4.18 2.89
CA GLU A 88 -3.88 -3.62 1.84
C GLU A 88 -3.37 -4.70 0.88
N LEU A 89 -2.91 -5.85 1.40
CA LEU A 89 -2.56 -7.02 0.59
C LEU A 89 -3.73 -7.47 -0.31
N ARG A 90 -4.90 -7.70 0.29
CA ARG A 90 -6.11 -8.17 -0.41
C ARG A 90 -6.55 -7.18 -1.48
N VAL A 91 -6.43 -5.87 -1.23
CA VAL A 91 -6.73 -4.83 -2.24
C VAL A 91 -5.83 -4.98 -3.47
N TYR A 92 -4.51 -5.07 -3.30
CA TYR A 92 -3.61 -5.21 -4.45
C TYR A 92 -3.78 -6.55 -5.17
N ARG A 93 -3.87 -7.66 -4.41
CA ARG A 93 -3.90 -9.01 -4.96
C ARG A 93 -5.25 -9.38 -5.57
N ASP A 94 -6.34 -9.07 -4.88
CA ASP A 94 -7.66 -9.62 -5.22
C ASP A 94 -8.59 -8.59 -5.89
N LEU A 95 -8.38 -7.28 -5.66
CA LEU A 95 -9.26 -6.23 -6.18
C LEU A 95 -8.66 -5.44 -7.35
N LEU A 96 -7.40 -5.02 -7.24
CA LEU A 96 -6.73 -4.18 -8.24
C LEU A 96 -6.02 -5.00 -9.31
N SER A 97 -5.62 -6.23 -8.99
CA SER A 97 -4.96 -7.13 -9.93
C SER A 97 -5.84 -7.37 -11.17
N GLY A 98 -5.25 -7.18 -12.36
CA GLY A 98 -5.96 -7.34 -13.63
C GLY A 98 -6.88 -6.18 -14.02
N THR A 99 -6.98 -5.12 -13.21
CA THR A 99 -7.71 -3.91 -13.60
C THR A 99 -6.82 -2.97 -14.43
N ASP A 100 -7.40 -2.29 -15.42
CA ASP A 100 -6.71 -1.25 -16.21
C ASP A 100 -6.86 0.14 -15.58
N LEU A 101 -6.60 0.22 -14.27
CA LEU A 101 -6.71 1.46 -13.49
C LEU A 101 -5.38 2.19 -13.35
N GLY A 102 -4.29 1.69 -13.93
CA GLY A 102 -2.96 2.29 -13.78
C GLY A 102 -2.45 2.28 -12.33
N THR A 103 -2.91 1.35 -11.51
CA THR A 103 -2.40 1.10 -10.16
C THR A 103 -1.13 0.26 -10.22
N ALA A 104 -0.24 0.42 -9.23
CA ALA A 104 0.97 -0.39 -9.13
C ALA A 104 0.66 -1.89 -9.21
N ARG A 105 1.38 -2.59 -10.09
CA ARG A 105 1.22 -4.04 -10.23
C ARG A 105 1.58 -4.77 -8.94
N TYR A 106 0.75 -5.74 -8.56
CA TYR A 106 1.09 -6.71 -7.53
C TYR A 106 2.03 -7.77 -8.11
N TYR A 107 3.20 -7.96 -7.48
CA TYR A 107 4.15 -9.02 -7.85
C TYR A 107 4.09 -10.19 -6.87
N GLY A 108 3.81 -9.95 -5.60
CA GLY A 108 3.77 -11.01 -4.61
C GLY A 108 3.67 -10.49 -3.19
N SER A 109 3.62 -11.41 -2.24
CA SER A 109 3.61 -11.08 -0.82
C SER A 109 4.36 -12.11 -0.03
N LEU A 110 5.01 -11.66 1.03
CA LEU A 110 5.53 -12.51 2.07
C LEU A 110 4.43 -12.51 3.12
N TRP A 111 3.66 -13.59 3.20
CA TRP A 111 2.56 -13.74 4.14
C TRP A 111 2.62 -15.14 4.75
N ASP A 112 2.09 -15.32 5.96
CA ASP A 112 2.07 -16.58 6.72
C ASP A 112 3.44 -17.26 6.88
N GLN A 113 4.51 -16.46 6.92
CA GLN A 113 5.87 -16.97 7.06
C GLN A 113 6.13 -17.39 8.51
N PRO A 114 6.75 -18.56 8.77
CA PRO A 114 6.98 -19.07 10.14
C PRO A 114 7.73 -18.09 11.04
N GLN A 115 8.53 -17.20 10.44
CA GLN A 115 9.42 -16.26 11.10
C GLN A 115 8.75 -14.92 11.42
N GLY A 116 7.44 -14.77 11.16
CA GLY A 116 6.70 -13.53 11.44
C GLY A 116 7.06 -12.36 10.52
N PHE A 117 7.68 -12.65 9.37
CA PHE A 117 8.00 -11.67 8.34
C PHE A 117 6.82 -11.55 7.37
N PHE A 118 6.27 -10.34 7.23
CA PHE A 118 5.15 -10.10 6.33
C PHE A 118 5.25 -8.77 5.61
N GLY A 119 4.85 -8.76 4.33
CA GLY A 119 5.02 -7.62 3.45
C GLY A 119 4.48 -7.86 2.04
N VAL A 120 4.47 -6.82 1.23
CA VAL A 120 4.00 -6.87 -0.16
C VAL A 120 5.08 -6.35 -1.12
N LEU A 121 5.21 -7.03 -2.26
CA LEU A 121 6.06 -6.66 -3.39
C LEU A 121 5.17 -6.07 -4.49
N LEU A 122 5.40 -4.81 -4.80
CA LEU A 122 4.67 -4.04 -5.79
C LEU A 122 5.62 -3.51 -6.87
N GLU A 123 5.05 -3.13 -8.00
CA GLU A 123 5.73 -2.29 -8.98
C GLU A 123 6.28 -1.02 -8.32
N LEU A 124 7.54 -0.68 -8.62
CA LEU A 124 8.03 0.65 -8.31
C LEU A 124 7.51 1.64 -9.36
N VAL A 125 6.50 2.42 -9.00
CA VAL A 125 5.99 3.50 -9.86
C VAL A 125 6.82 4.77 -9.60
N PRO A 126 7.65 5.22 -10.55
CA PRO A 126 8.39 6.46 -10.41
C PRO A 126 7.43 7.65 -10.53
N GLY A 127 7.54 8.61 -9.62
CA GLY A 127 6.73 9.82 -9.70
C GLY A 127 6.89 10.73 -8.49
N THR A 128 6.36 11.94 -8.63
CA THR A 128 6.28 12.93 -7.57
C THR A 128 4.88 12.87 -6.96
N PRO A 129 4.74 12.71 -5.63
CA PRO A 129 3.44 12.78 -4.97
C PRO A 129 2.72 14.09 -5.31
N VAL A 130 1.42 14.01 -5.67
CA VAL A 130 0.64 15.16 -6.17
C VAL A 130 0.67 16.38 -5.25
N ARG A 131 0.84 16.17 -3.93
CA ARG A 131 0.96 17.24 -2.93
C ARG A 131 2.14 18.20 -3.16
N TYR A 132 3.13 17.78 -3.95
CA TYR A 132 4.30 18.56 -4.32
C TYR A 132 4.25 19.06 -5.77
N CYS A 133 3.13 18.85 -6.46
CA CYS A 133 2.94 19.24 -7.85
C CYS A 133 2.02 20.46 -7.95
N GLU A 134 2.16 21.18 -9.08
CA GLU A 134 1.30 22.30 -9.43
C GLU A 134 -0.16 21.89 -9.69
N PHE A 135 -1.07 22.86 -9.60
CA PHE A 135 -2.52 22.65 -9.71
C PHE A 135 -2.98 21.79 -10.92
N PRO A 136 -2.42 21.91 -12.14
CA PRO A 136 -2.84 21.07 -13.27
C PRO A 136 -2.70 19.57 -13.01
N TYR A 137 -1.73 19.14 -12.19
CA TYR A 137 -1.56 17.74 -11.82
C TYR A 137 -2.65 17.23 -10.87
N TRP A 138 -3.26 18.14 -10.10
CA TRP A 138 -4.42 17.81 -9.27
C TRP A 138 -5.64 17.49 -10.13
N LEU A 139 -5.83 18.19 -11.25
CA LEU A 139 -6.90 17.88 -12.20
C LEU A 139 -6.72 16.48 -12.81
N SER A 140 -5.48 16.12 -13.17
CA SER A 140 -5.15 14.77 -13.67
C SER A 140 -5.40 13.69 -12.60
N ALA A 141 -5.03 13.94 -11.34
CA ALA A 141 -5.28 13.03 -10.24
C ALA A 141 -6.79 12.87 -9.93
N ALA A 142 -7.56 13.96 -9.96
CA ALA A 142 -9.01 13.93 -9.82
C ALA A 142 -9.67 13.16 -10.97
N GLY A 143 -9.22 13.37 -12.21
CA GLY A 143 -9.69 12.63 -13.38
C GLY A 143 -9.39 11.12 -13.27
N TRP A 144 -8.21 10.76 -12.76
CA TRP A 144 -7.88 9.36 -12.47
C TRP A 144 -8.79 8.77 -11.39
N LEU A 145 -9.04 9.49 -10.29
CA LEU A 145 -9.93 9.06 -9.23
C LEU A 145 -11.36 8.85 -9.76
N GLY A 146 -11.86 9.76 -10.60
CA GLY A 146 -13.17 9.62 -11.25
C GLY A 146 -13.25 8.38 -12.15
N ARG A 147 -12.19 8.03 -12.89
CA ARG A 147 -12.13 6.79 -13.67
C ARG A 147 -12.19 5.55 -12.78
N MET A 148 -11.43 5.53 -11.68
CA MET A 148 -11.43 4.44 -10.71
C MET A 148 -12.82 4.26 -10.07
N GLN A 149 -13.42 5.36 -9.60
CA GLN A 149 -14.77 5.34 -9.03
C GLN A 149 -15.80 4.87 -10.06
N GLY A 150 -15.75 5.40 -11.28
CA GLY A 150 -16.66 4.99 -12.36
C GLY A 150 -16.49 3.52 -12.75
N TYR A 151 -15.27 2.99 -12.73
CA TYR A 151 -15.01 1.56 -12.94
C TYR A 151 -15.73 0.73 -11.88
N PHE A 152 -15.50 0.98 -10.60
CA PHE A 152 -16.11 0.17 -9.54
C PHE A 152 -17.61 0.40 -9.37
N ALA A 153 -18.13 1.58 -9.72
CA ALA A 153 -19.57 1.83 -9.77
C ALA A 153 -20.27 0.91 -10.78
N ARG A 154 -19.64 0.60 -11.92
CA ARG A 154 -20.15 -0.38 -12.91
C ARG A 154 -19.90 -1.83 -12.53
N HIS A 155 -19.06 -2.08 -11.53
CA HIS A 155 -18.70 -3.41 -11.05
C HIS A 155 -18.97 -3.53 -9.54
N SER A 156 -20.13 -3.03 -9.08
CA SER A 156 -20.48 -2.99 -7.65
C SER A 156 -20.45 -4.38 -7.00
N THR A 157 -20.82 -5.41 -7.75
CA THR A 157 -20.77 -6.82 -7.28
C THR A 157 -19.36 -7.30 -6.96
N LEU A 158 -18.31 -6.72 -7.56
CA LEU A 158 -16.92 -6.99 -7.15
C LEU A 158 -16.66 -6.45 -5.75
N LEU A 159 -17.09 -5.20 -5.48
CA LEU A 159 -16.93 -4.58 -4.16
C LEU A 159 -17.75 -5.29 -3.09
N GLU A 160 -18.98 -5.69 -3.40
CA GLU A 160 -19.86 -6.39 -2.46
C GLU A 160 -19.31 -7.75 -2.01
N LYS A 161 -18.54 -8.42 -2.87
CA LYS A 161 -17.88 -9.71 -2.57
C LYS A 161 -16.61 -9.55 -1.74
N CYS A 162 -16.07 -8.33 -1.60
CA CYS A 162 -14.86 -8.10 -0.82
C CYS A 162 -15.18 -7.93 0.67
N ASP A 163 -15.11 -9.02 1.42
CA ASP A 163 -15.27 -9.06 2.88
C ASP A 163 -14.21 -8.25 3.66
N PHE A 164 -13.10 -7.92 3.01
CA PHE A 164 -11.99 -7.18 3.59
C PHE A 164 -12.09 -5.65 3.41
N LEU A 165 -13.07 -5.13 2.65
CA LEU A 165 -13.25 -3.70 2.49
C LEU A 165 -14.04 -3.11 3.66
N LEU A 166 -13.62 -1.93 4.12
CA LEU A 166 -14.37 -1.19 5.12
C LEU A 166 -15.60 -0.57 4.45
N ARG A 167 -16.78 -0.78 5.05
CA ARG A 167 -18.00 -0.10 4.63
C ARG A 167 -18.04 1.27 5.30
N HIS A 168 -17.74 2.29 4.52
CA HIS A 168 -17.99 3.68 4.87
C HIS A 168 -19.28 4.11 4.17
N ASP A 169 -20.40 3.67 4.72
CA ASP A 169 -21.74 4.05 4.28
C ASP A 169 -22.25 5.28 5.05
N GLU A 170 -23.49 5.66 4.76
CA GLU A 170 -24.20 6.72 5.47
C GLU A 170 -24.09 6.56 7.00
N HIS A 171 -24.37 5.37 7.52
CA HIS A 171 -24.32 5.10 8.95
C HIS A 171 -22.92 5.32 9.54
N PHE A 172 -21.87 4.86 8.85
CA PHE A 172 -20.49 5.13 9.25
C PHE A 172 -20.23 6.64 9.35
N PHE A 173 -20.58 7.41 8.32
CA PHE A 173 -20.31 8.85 8.29
C PHE A 173 -21.11 9.62 9.34
N HIS A 174 -22.39 9.29 9.55
CA HIS A 174 -23.17 9.85 10.66
C HIS A 174 -22.52 9.52 12.01
N SER A 175 -22.08 8.28 12.23
CA SER A 175 -21.42 7.90 13.49
C SER A 175 -20.12 8.67 13.75
N VAL A 176 -19.36 9.01 12.69
CA VAL A 176 -18.14 9.82 12.79
C VAL A 176 -18.51 11.26 13.14
N ALA A 177 -19.54 11.80 12.49
CA ALA A 177 -20.01 13.16 12.71
C ALA A 177 -20.52 13.36 14.14
N GLU A 178 -21.32 12.41 14.66
CA GLU A 178 -21.79 12.41 16.06
C GLU A 178 -20.65 12.34 17.07
N LYS A 179 -19.65 11.47 16.85
CA LYS A 179 -18.47 11.36 17.73
C LYS A 179 -17.68 12.66 17.75
N ALA A 180 -17.45 13.25 16.58
CA ALA A 180 -16.78 14.54 16.46
C ALA A 180 -17.56 15.65 17.22
N ALA A 181 -18.87 15.70 17.05
CA ALA A 181 -19.75 16.65 17.73
C ALA A 181 -19.67 16.51 19.25
N ARG A 182 -19.70 15.28 19.76
CA ARG A 182 -19.55 14.99 21.20
C ARG A 182 -18.21 15.47 21.73
N SER A 183 -17.12 15.16 21.03
CA SER A 183 -15.78 15.63 21.42
C SER A 183 -15.65 17.16 21.39
N VAL A 184 -16.31 17.84 20.43
CA VAL A 184 -16.38 19.31 20.42
C VAL A 184 -17.22 19.81 21.59
N PHE A 185 -18.37 19.21 21.89
CA PHE A 185 -19.23 19.60 23.00
C PHE A 185 -18.49 19.53 24.34
N GLU A 186 -17.71 18.48 24.57
CA GLU A 186 -16.88 18.30 25.77
C GLU A 186 -15.79 19.37 25.94
N ARG A 187 -15.31 19.97 24.84
CA ARG A 187 -14.19 20.93 24.84
C ARG A 187 -14.61 22.38 24.63
N SER A 188 -15.71 22.61 23.92
CA SER A 188 -16.27 23.91 23.54
C SER A 188 -17.78 23.80 23.26
N PRO A 189 -18.62 23.98 24.29
CA PRO A 189 -20.08 23.93 24.14
C PRO A 189 -20.64 25.00 23.19
N GLU A 190 -19.94 26.11 23.01
CA GLU A 190 -20.33 27.18 22.08
C GLU A 190 -20.10 26.79 20.62
N LEU A 191 -18.93 26.23 20.29
CA LEU A 191 -18.67 25.72 18.95
C LEU A 191 -19.61 24.55 18.61
N ALA A 192 -19.90 23.68 19.57
CA ALA A 192 -20.85 22.59 19.38
C ALA A 192 -22.26 23.09 19.03
N ARG A 193 -22.76 24.13 19.72
CA ARG A 193 -24.06 24.75 19.39
C ARG A 193 -24.11 25.32 17.98
N ARG A 194 -22.98 25.87 17.48
CA ARG A 194 -22.88 26.37 16.10
C ARG A 194 -22.85 25.26 15.06
N LEU A 195 -22.31 24.09 15.40
CA LEU A 195 -22.22 22.93 14.49
C LEU A 195 -23.46 22.02 14.54
N ALA A 196 -24.28 22.08 15.60
CA ALA A 196 -25.45 21.22 15.77
C ALA A 196 -26.44 21.21 14.58
N PRO A 197 -26.75 22.35 13.91
CA PRO A 197 -27.64 22.34 12.76
C PRO A 197 -27.10 21.54 11.56
N VAL A 198 -25.77 21.50 11.37
CA VAL A 198 -25.10 20.79 10.26
C VAL A 198 -25.21 19.26 10.40
N LEU A 199 -25.54 18.77 11.59
CA LEU A 199 -25.63 17.35 11.91
C LEU A 199 -27.07 16.83 11.95
N SER A 200 -28.05 17.71 11.76
CA SER A 200 -29.48 17.42 11.86
C SER A 200 -30.19 17.35 10.50
N GLU A 201 -29.44 17.51 9.40
CA GLU A 201 -29.85 17.24 8.01
C GLU A 201 -29.42 15.83 7.61
#